data_AF-A0A2M9A4V8-F1
#
_entry.id   AF-A0A2M9A4V8-F1
#
_cell.length_a   1.000
_cell.length_b   1.000
_cell.length_c   1.000
_cell.angle_alpha   90.00
_cell.angle_beta   90.00
_cell.angle_gamma   90.00
#
_symmetry.space_group_name_H-M   'P 1'
#
loop_
_entity.id
_entity.type
_entity.pdbx_description
1 polymer ?
#
loop_
_entity_poly.entity_id
_entity_poly.type
_entity_poly.pdbx_seq_one_letter_code
_entity_poly.pdbx_strand_id
1 'polypeptide(L)'
;MMDYICSVGAFFWLPPIFWVTLFLWARFLAYPVALKRRIRMGKNWCYVPEWWSKKPLLRLGTLFFLVILGVLAAFSSAASLFSLFPSVPYWFVFMFLAFLIVVKPLTEFAMNGIYRLQVNAYFLEYKKQSEYYSKLGRPLSEDDLNGHTAWAFRNAMKKAESEKQLLKYLRERSKMEIAAEKERSAYEQA
;
A
#
# COMPACT_ATOMS: atom_id res chain seq x y z
N MET A 1 37.42 6.09 -8.34
CA MET A 1 36.12 5.84 -7.63
C MET A 1 35.15 7.00 -7.84
N MET A 2 35.59 8.26 -7.78
CA MET A 2 34.75 9.42 -8.11
C MET A 2 34.26 9.45 -9.58
N ASP A 3 35.06 8.98 -10.54
CA ASP A 3 34.65 8.99 -11.96
C ASP A 3 33.40 8.15 -12.24
N TYR A 4 33.24 7.01 -11.55
CA TYR A 4 32.05 6.15 -11.66
C TYR A 4 30.80 6.80 -11.02
N ILE A 5 30.98 7.60 -9.98
CA ILE A 5 29.89 8.34 -9.32
C ILE A 5 29.42 9.47 -10.23
N CYS A 6 30.34 10.19 -10.86
CA CYS A 6 30.02 11.24 -11.83
C CYS A 6 29.37 10.69 -13.10
N SER A 7 29.81 9.52 -13.61
CA SER A 7 29.19 8.91 -14.80
C SER A 7 27.77 8.41 -14.54
N VAL A 8 27.51 7.82 -13.37
CA VAL A 8 26.14 7.46 -12.95
C VAL A 8 25.31 8.70 -12.66
N GLY A 9 25.89 9.73 -12.04
CA GLY A 9 25.24 10.99 -11.72
C GLY A 9 24.84 11.80 -12.96
N ALA A 10 25.60 11.68 -14.06
CA ALA A 10 25.28 12.31 -15.35
C ALA A 10 23.94 11.83 -15.94
N PHE A 11 23.49 10.63 -15.57
CA PHE A 11 22.15 10.15 -15.90
C PHE A 11 21.12 10.70 -14.90
N PHE A 12 20.81 11.98 -15.06
CA PHE A 12 19.82 12.71 -14.24
C PHE A 12 18.44 12.03 -14.15
N TRP A 13 18.10 11.18 -15.13
CA TRP A 13 16.82 10.46 -15.17
C TRP A 13 16.79 9.17 -14.35
N LEU A 14 17.92 8.62 -13.91
CA LEU A 14 17.93 7.40 -13.11
C LEU A 14 17.22 7.54 -11.75
N PRO A 15 17.45 8.61 -10.95
CA PRO A 15 16.77 8.78 -9.68
C PRO A 15 15.24 8.72 -9.79
N PRO A 16 14.56 9.53 -10.64
CA PRO A 16 13.11 9.47 -10.72
C PRO A 16 12.60 8.11 -11.21
N ILE A 17 13.31 7.42 -12.12
CA ILE A 17 12.93 6.07 -12.56
C ILE A 17 12.97 5.08 -11.39
N PHE A 18 14.02 5.10 -10.58
CA PHE A 18 14.12 4.24 -9.40
C PHE A 18 13.06 4.57 -8.35
N TRP A 19 12.77 5.84 -8.08
CA TRP A 19 11.72 6.25 -7.16
C TRP A 19 10.33 5.82 -7.62
N VAL A 20 10.01 5.99 -8.90
CA VAL A 20 8.74 5.53 -9.49
C VAL A 20 8.64 4.01 -9.42
N THR A 21 9.72 3.30 -9.76
CA THR A 21 9.75 1.83 -9.71
C THR A 21 9.58 1.31 -8.28
N LEU A 22 10.26 1.92 -7.31
CA LEU A 22 10.11 1.64 -5.88
C LEU A 22 8.66 1.88 -5.44
N PHE A 23 8.05 2.99 -5.85
CA PHE A 23 6.66 3.32 -5.53
C PHE A 23 5.69 2.27 -6.08
N LEU A 24 5.82 1.91 -7.37
CA LEU A 24 4.98 0.89 -8.00
C LEU A 24 5.19 -0.49 -7.35
N TRP A 25 6.43 -0.85 -7.04
CA TRP A 25 6.76 -2.11 -6.37
C TRP A 25 6.15 -2.17 -4.96
N ALA A 26 6.28 -1.10 -4.19
CA ALA A 26 5.67 -0.97 -2.88
C ALA A 26 4.13 -1.04 -2.96
N ARG A 27 3.55 -0.35 -3.95
CA ARG A 27 2.11 -0.26 -4.18
C ARG A 27 1.48 -1.58 -4.60
N PHE A 28 2.08 -2.32 -5.53
CA PHE A 28 1.45 -3.48 -6.18
C PHE A 28 1.97 -4.84 -5.73
N LEU A 29 3.21 -4.94 -5.25
CA LEU A 29 3.82 -6.22 -4.89
C LEU A 29 4.08 -6.34 -3.39
N ALA A 30 4.61 -5.28 -2.75
CA ALA A 30 4.99 -5.33 -1.34
C ALA A 30 3.87 -4.96 -0.36
N TYR A 31 2.74 -4.44 -0.83
CA TYR A 31 1.58 -4.09 0.01
C TYR A 31 1.10 -5.19 0.98
N PRO A 32 1.19 -6.50 0.70
CA PRO A 32 0.76 -7.52 1.64
C PRO A 32 1.58 -7.54 2.93
N VAL A 33 2.81 -7.00 2.91
CA VAL A 33 3.66 -6.81 4.11
C VAL A 33 2.98 -5.86 5.09
N ALA A 34 2.49 -4.72 4.61
CA ALA A 34 1.77 -3.75 5.43
C ALA A 34 0.46 -4.35 5.96
N LEU A 35 -0.27 -5.10 5.14
CA LEU A 35 -1.51 -5.77 5.56
C LEU A 35 -1.26 -6.78 6.69
N LYS A 36 -0.20 -7.59 6.61
CA LYS A 36 0.18 -8.49 7.72
C LYS A 36 0.52 -7.75 8.99
N ARG A 37 1.21 -6.61 8.90
CA ARG A 37 1.50 -5.76 10.07
C ARG A 37 0.20 -5.29 10.73
N ARG A 38 -0.82 -4.91 9.94
CA ARG A 38 -2.14 -4.50 10.46
C ARG A 38 -2.92 -5.65 11.11
N ILE A 39 -2.84 -6.86 10.57
CA ILE A 39 -3.47 -8.05 11.18
C ILE A 39 -2.86 -8.32 12.55
N ARG A 40 -1.52 -8.24 12.68
CA ARG A 40 -0.84 -8.39 13.99
C ARG A 40 -1.22 -7.31 15.01
N MET A 41 -1.66 -6.14 14.54
CA MET A 41 -2.17 -5.04 15.37
C MET A 41 -3.66 -5.21 15.74
N GLY A 42 -4.27 -6.37 15.49
CA GLY A 42 -5.66 -6.68 15.87
C GLY A 42 -6.70 -6.46 14.78
N LYS A 43 -6.32 -5.99 13.58
CA LYS A 43 -7.25 -5.80 12.45
C LYS A 43 -7.46 -7.10 11.68
N ASN A 44 -8.12 -8.06 12.33
CA ASN A 44 -8.29 -9.42 11.81
C ASN A 44 -9.13 -9.49 10.53
N TRP A 45 -10.00 -8.51 10.25
CA TRP A 45 -10.82 -8.47 9.03
C TRP A 45 -10.01 -8.23 7.74
N CYS A 46 -8.77 -7.73 7.84
CA CYS A 46 -7.93 -7.46 6.68
C CYS A 46 -7.64 -8.73 5.87
N TYR A 47 -7.77 -8.64 4.56
CA TYR A 47 -7.53 -9.76 3.66
C TYR A 47 -6.14 -9.68 3.03
N VAL A 48 -5.35 -10.74 3.18
CA VAL A 48 -4.04 -10.90 2.53
C VAL A 48 -4.19 -11.85 1.34
N PRO A 49 -3.74 -11.45 0.14
CA PRO A 49 -3.85 -12.30 -1.05
C PRO A 49 -3.16 -13.67 -0.89
N GLU A 50 -3.78 -14.72 -1.41
CA GLU A 50 -3.26 -16.09 -1.29
C GLU A 50 -1.95 -16.29 -2.06
N TRP A 51 -1.77 -15.61 -3.20
CA TRP A 51 -0.55 -15.70 -4.01
C TRP A 51 0.71 -15.28 -3.23
N TRP A 52 0.56 -14.37 -2.26
CA TRP A 52 1.64 -13.89 -1.40
C TRP A 52 1.74 -14.68 -0.08
N SER A 53 0.62 -15.21 0.42
CA SER A 53 0.63 -16.00 1.65
C SER A 53 1.33 -17.35 1.44
N LYS A 54 1.04 -18.02 0.32
CA LYS A 54 1.47 -19.41 0.02
C LYS A 54 2.91 -19.55 -0.47
N LYS A 55 3.54 -18.48 -0.97
CA LYS A 55 4.87 -18.52 -1.59
C LYS A 55 5.93 -17.80 -0.73
N PRO A 56 6.68 -18.51 0.15
CA PRO A 56 7.67 -17.88 1.03
C PRO A 56 8.84 -17.25 0.26
N LEU A 57 9.30 -17.87 -0.83
CA LEU A 57 10.35 -17.32 -1.70
C LEU A 57 9.93 -15.99 -2.34
N LEU A 58 8.68 -15.90 -2.81
CA LEU A 58 8.15 -14.66 -3.38
C LEU A 58 8.14 -13.54 -2.33
N ARG A 59 7.78 -13.85 -1.09
CA ARG A 59 7.81 -12.89 0.03
C ARG A 59 9.22 -12.37 0.30
N LEU A 60 10.19 -13.28 0.40
CA LEU A 60 11.58 -12.92 0.66
C LEU A 60 12.12 -12.08 -0.51
N GLY A 61 11.90 -12.53 -1.75
CA GLY A 61 12.28 -11.80 -2.95
C GLY A 61 11.66 -10.40 -3.01
N THR A 62 10.36 -10.27 -2.72
CA THR A 62 9.68 -8.97 -2.74
C THR A 62 10.28 -7.99 -1.73
N LEU A 63 10.60 -8.46 -0.52
CA LEU A 63 11.26 -7.65 0.52
C LEU A 63 12.70 -7.29 0.13
N PHE A 64 13.46 -8.26 -0.37
CA PHE A 64 14.83 -8.06 -0.82
C PHE A 64 14.91 -7.05 -1.97
N PHE A 65 14.07 -7.20 -2.99
CA PHE A 65 13.95 -6.24 -4.09
C PHE A 65 13.52 -4.85 -3.62
N LEU A 66 12.61 -4.75 -2.64
CA LEU A 66 12.23 -3.46 -2.08
C LEU A 66 13.40 -2.76 -1.39
N VAL A 67 14.22 -3.50 -0.63
CA VAL A 67 15.42 -2.95 0.02
C VAL A 67 16.46 -2.54 -1.01
N ILE A 68 16.75 -3.40 -2.00
CA ILE A 68 17.70 -3.09 -3.07
C ILE A 68 17.25 -1.85 -3.85
N LEU A 69 15.98 -1.77 -4.26
CA LEU A 69 15.45 -0.61 -4.97
C LEU A 69 15.55 0.65 -4.11
N GLY A 70 15.34 0.55 -2.79
CA GLY A 70 15.52 1.67 -1.86
C GLY A 70 16.95 2.16 -1.81
N VAL A 71 17.91 1.24 -1.71
CA VAL A 71 19.35 1.55 -1.70
C VAL A 71 19.77 2.15 -3.05
N LEU A 72 19.33 1.57 -4.17
CA LEU A 72 19.64 2.07 -5.51
C LEU A 72 19.02 3.45 -5.76
N ALA A 73 17.78 3.69 -5.34
CA ALA A 73 17.13 5.00 -5.45
C ALA A 73 17.88 6.06 -4.64
N ALA A 74 18.24 5.75 -3.39
CA ALA A 74 19.00 6.65 -2.53
C ALA A 74 20.40 6.92 -3.07
N PHE A 75 21.10 5.87 -3.54
CA PHE A 75 22.43 5.98 -4.12
C PHE A 75 22.42 6.81 -5.40
N SER A 76 21.50 6.52 -6.32
CA SER A 76 21.35 7.26 -7.58
C SER A 76 21.02 8.73 -7.31
N SER A 77 20.12 9.03 -6.36
CA SER A 77 19.78 10.42 -5.98
C SER A 77 20.97 11.17 -5.40
N ALA A 78 21.73 10.54 -4.50
CA ALA A 78 22.94 11.12 -3.93
C ALA A 78 24.04 11.32 -4.98
N ALA A 79 24.21 10.37 -5.91
CA ALA A 79 25.18 10.45 -6.99
C ALA A 79 24.86 11.56 -7.99
N SER A 80 23.59 11.72 -8.38
CA SER A 80 23.16 12.80 -9.27
C SER A 80 23.35 14.19 -8.63
N LEU A 81 23.01 14.34 -7.35
CA LEU A 81 23.26 15.61 -6.64
C LEU A 81 24.76 15.91 -6.46
N PHE A 82 25.56 14.88 -6.19
CA PHE A 82 27.01 15.03 -6.08
C PHE A 82 27.64 15.41 -7.43
N SER A 83 27.13 14.88 -8.55
CA SER A 83 27.59 15.25 -9.89
C SER A 83 27.23 16.69 -10.26
N LEU A 84 26.10 17.21 -9.77
CA LEU A 84 25.68 18.60 -9.99
C LEU A 84 26.45 19.58 -9.10
N PHE A 85 26.73 19.19 -7.86
CA PHE A 85 27.45 20.00 -6.88
C PHE A 85 28.59 19.18 -6.26
N PRO A 86 29.72 19.04 -6.98
CA PRO A 86 30.87 18.32 -6.45
C PRO A 86 31.34 18.96 -5.15
N SER A 87 31.29 18.18 -4.08
CA SER A 87 31.52 18.64 -2.71
C SER A 87 32.48 17.69 -1.98
N VAL A 88 32.73 17.94 -0.70
CA VAL A 88 33.55 17.06 0.14
C VAL A 88 32.91 15.66 0.23
N PRO A 89 33.69 14.54 0.22
CA PRO A 89 33.15 13.18 0.24
C PRO A 89 32.15 12.88 1.37
N TYR A 90 32.31 13.52 2.53
CA TYR A 90 31.38 13.40 3.67
C TYR A 90 29.96 13.87 3.32
N TRP A 91 29.82 14.84 2.41
CA TRP A 91 28.53 15.35 1.96
C TRP A 91 27.73 14.31 1.16
N PHE A 92 28.43 13.50 0.35
CA PHE A 92 27.80 12.39 -0.37
C PHE A 92 27.19 11.37 0.58
N VAL A 93 27.93 10.98 1.63
CA VAL A 93 27.45 10.02 2.64
C VAL A 93 26.24 10.58 3.39
N PHE A 94 26.29 11.87 3.75
CA PHE A 94 25.17 12.55 4.39
C PHE A 94 23.91 12.56 3.51
N MET A 95 24.05 12.90 2.22
CA MET A 95 22.93 12.89 1.27
C MET A 95 22.37 11.49 1.06
N PHE A 96 23.22 10.48 0.92
CA PHE A 96 22.79 9.09 0.80
C PHE A 96 21.96 8.63 2.01
N LEU A 97 22.42 8.93 3.23
CA LEU A 97 21.68 8.66 4.46
C LEU A 97 20.35 9.42 4.51
N ALA A 98 20.33 10.69 4.11
CA ALA A 98 19.11 11.49 4.05
C ALA A 98 18.06 10.86 3.11
N PHE A 99 18.45 10.45 1.90
CA PHE A 99 17.53 9.76 0.98
C PHE A 99 17.08 8.40 1.49
N LEU A 100 17.95 7.63 2.15
CA LEU A 100 17.56 6.37 2.78
C LEU A 100 16.47 6.54 3.83
N ILE A 101 16.53 7.63 4.62
CA ILE A 101 15.50 7.95 5.61
C ILE A 101 14.14 8.20 4.91
N VAL A 102 14.15 8.84 3.73
CA VAL A 102 12.94 9.15 2.95
C VAL A 102 12.31 7.92 2.28
N VAL A 103 13.08 6.87 1.99
CA VAL A 103 12.56 5.62 1.39
C VAL A 103 11.46 4.99 2.26
N LYS A 104 11.63 4.98 3.58
CA LYS A 104 10.69 4.36 4.52
C LYS A 104 9.29 5.01 4.49
N PRO A 105 9.11 6.32 4.74
CA PRO A 105 7.78 6.94 4.72
C PRO A 105 7.11 6.84 3.34
N LEU A 106 7.87 6.93 2.25
CA LEU A 106 7.32 6.80 0.91
C LEU A 106 6.75 5.41 0.64
N THR A 107 7.51 4.36 0.98
CA THR A 107 7.07 2.97 0.80
C THR A 107 5.88 2.65 1.70
N GLU A 108 5.88 3.13 2.95
CA GLU A 108 4.73 2.98 3.85
C GLU A 108 3.48 3.71 3.33
N PHE A 109 3.64 4.92 2.78
CA PHE A 109 2.53 5.64 2.15
C PHE A 109 1.95 4.87 0.95
N ALA A 110 2.79 4.38 0.05
CA ALA A 110 2.38 3.61 -1.12
C ALA A 110 1.62 2.31 -0.74
N MET A 111 2.12 1.59 0.27
CA MET A 111 1.49 0.38 0.78
C MET A 111 0.16 0.67 1.50
N ASN A 112 0.10 1.75 2.30
CA ASN A 112 -1.10 2.15 3.03
C ASN A 112 -2.27 2.51 2.11
N GLY A 113 -2.02 2.89 0.85
CA GLY A 113 -3.08 3.14 -0.11
C GLY A 113 -3.98 1.92 -0.36
N ILE A 114 -3.46 0.67 -0.31
CA ILE A 114 -4.29 -0.53 -0.55
C ILE A 114 -5.10 -0.83 0.70
N TYR A 115 -4.47 -0.62 1.86
CA TYR A 115 -5.13 -0.74 3.13
C TYR A 115 -6.35 0.18 3.22
N ARG A 116 -6.23 1.45 2.81
CA ARG A 116 -7.38 2.38 2.74
C ARG A 116 -8.51 1.89 1.85
N LEU A 117 -8.19 1.31 0.68
CA LEU A 117 -9.21 0.72 -0.19
C LEU A 117 -9.93 -0.47 0.48
N GLN A 118 -9.21 -1.31 1.24
CA GLN A 118 -9.83 -2.39 2.00
C GLN A 118 -10.71 -1.88 3.14
N VAL A 119 -10.29 -0.83 3.85
CA VAL A 119 -11.10 -0.17 4.90
C VAL A 119 -12.43 0.29 4.33
N ASN A 120 -12.41 1.04 3.22
CA ASN A 120 -13.63 1.58 2.60
C ASN A 120 -14.54 0.46 2.10
N ALA A 121 -13.98 -0.57 1.47
CA ALA A 121 -14.76 -1.71 1.01
C ALA A 121 -15.37 -2.51 2.18
N TYR A 122 -14.67 -2.62 3.31
CA TYR A 122 -15.16 -3.26 4.53
C TYR A 122 -16.33 -2.48 5.16
N PHE A 123 -16.21 -1.15 5.29
CA PHE A 123 -17.29 -0.31 5.81
C PHE A 123 -18.55 -0.36 4.94
N LEU A 124 -18.39 -0.42 3.63
CA LEU A 124 -19.52 -0.59 2.72
C LEU A 124 -20.24 -1.93 2.93
N GLU A 125 -19.50 -3.02 3.11
CA GLU A 125 -20.09 -4.31 3.45
C GLU A 125 -20.76 -4.29 4.83
N TYR A 126 -20.15 -3.62 5.81
CA TYR A 126 -20.73 -3.45 7.14
C TYR A 126 -22.10 -2.76 7.08
N LYS A 127 -22.20 -1.64 6.33
CA LYS A 127 -23.46 -0.92 6.13
C LYS A 127 -24.52 -1.80 5.48
N LYS A 128 -24.14 -2.56 4.45
CA LYS A 128 -25.06 -3.49 3.77
C LYS A 128 -25.59 -4.57 4.71
N GLN A 129 -24.74 -5.15 5.55
CA GLN A 129 -25.16 -6.15 6.52
C GLN A 129 -26.07 -5.53 7.59
N SER A 130 -25.70 -4.35 8.11
CA SER A 130 -26.50 -3.62 9.10
C SER A 130 -27.91 -3.33 8.57
N GLU A 131 -28.02 -2.78 7.35
CA GLU A 131 -29.32 -2.50 6.73
C GLU A 131 -30.14 -3.77 6.46
N TYR A 132 -29.49 -4.85 6.02
CA TYR A 132 -30.17 -6.13 5.77
C TYR A 132 -30.81 -6.69 7.04
N TYR A 133 -30.06 -6.75 8.15
CA TYR A 133 -30.58 -7.28 9.41
C TYR A 133 -31.56 -6.34 10.11
N SER A 134 -31.39 -5.02 9.95
CA SER A 134 -32.37 -4.04 10.41
C SER A 134 -33.71 -4.21 9.70
N LYS A 135 -33.71 -4.42 8.37
CA LYS A 135 -34.94 -4.67 7.59
C LYS A 135 -35.62 -5.99 7.94
N LEU A 136 -34.85 -6.99 8.38
CA LEU A 136 -35.36 -8.27 8.86
C LEU A 136 -35.91 -8.22 10.30
N GLY A 137 -35.87 -7.06 10.96
CA GLY A 137 -36.39 -6.89 12.33
C GLY A 137 -35.59 -7.65 13.39
N ARG A 138 -34.37 -8.08 13.08
CA ARG A 138 -33.47 -8.79 14.01
C ARG A 138 -32.12 -8.07 14.04
N PRO A 139 -32.02 -6.93 14.75
CA PRO A 139 -30.74 -6.26 14.91
C PRO A 139 -29.78 -7.22 15.64
N LEU A 140 -28.64 -7.51 15.00
CA LEU A 140 -27.57 -8.28 15.62
C LEU A 140 -26.78 -7.42 16.60
N SER A 141 -26.16 -8.07 17.57
CA SER A 141 -25.08 -7.46 18.35
C SER A 141 -23.97 -6.98 17.43
N GLU A 142 -23.26 -5.92 17.81
CA GLU A 142 -22.15 -5.37 17.02
C GLU A 142 -21.05 -6.42 16.78
N ASP A 143 -20.80 -7.31 17.75
CA ASP A 143 -19.81 -8.37 17.63
C ASP A 143 -20.19 -9.41 16.57
N ASP A 144 -21.46 -9.82 16.54
CA ASP A 144 -21.96 -10.76 15.55
C ASP A 144 -22.00 -10.12 14.15
N LEU A 145 -22.41 -8.86 14.07
CA LEU A 145 -22.41 -8.10 12.83
C LEU A 145 -20.98 -7.95 12.28
N ASN A 146 -20.00 -7.68 13.14
CA ASN A 146 -18.59 -7.62 12.78
C ASN A 146 -18.07 -8.97 12.27
N GLY A 147 -18.47 -10.07 12.92
CA GLY A 147 -18.14 -11.44 12.51
C GLY A 147 -18.70 -11.78 11.13
N HIS A 148 -20.00 -11.55 10.91
CA HIS A 148 -20.67 -11.78 9.64
C HIS A 148 -20.08 -10.90 8.52
N THR A 149 -19.83 -9.63 8.80
CA THR A 149 -19.21 -8.70 7.85
C THR A 149 -17.79 -9.15 7.48
N ALA A 150 -16.97 -9.53 8.45
CA ALA A 150 -15.61 -10.01 8.21
C ALA A 150 -15.61 -11.29 7.36
N TRP A 151 -16.55 -12.21 7.61
CA TRP A 151 -16.70 -13.42 6.81
C TRP A 151 -17.15 -13.11 5.37
N ALA A 152 -18.20 -12.30 5.21
CA ALA A 152 -18.72 -11.90 3.91
C ALA A 152 -17.66 -11.17 3.07
N PHE A 153 -16.95 -10.23 3.70
CA PHE A 153 -15.85 -9.48 3.07
C PHE A 153 -14.73 -10.41 2.60
N ARG A 154 -14.27 -11.35 3.44
CA ARG A 154 -13.22 -12.31 3.06
C ARG A 154 -13.66 -13.21 1.90
N ASN A 155 -14.91 -13.67 1.90
CA ASN A 155 -15.44 -14.49 0.80
C ASN A 155 -15.51 -13.72 -0.51
N ALA A 156 -15.99 -12.46 -0.47
CA ALA A 156 -16.02 -11.59 -1.64
C ALA A 156 -14.60 -11.33 -2.18
N MET A 157 -13.64 -11.11 -1.30
CA MET A 157 -12.23 -10.90 -1.67
C MET A 157 -11.59 -12.17 -2.26
N LYS A 158 -11.89 -13.35 -1.70
CA LYS A 158 -11.42 -14.63 -2.25
C LYS A 158 -12.00 -14.90 -3.63
N LYS A 159 -13.28 -14.60 -3.84
CA LYS A 159 -13.92 -14.69 -5.16
C LYS A 159 -13.27 -13.73 -6.16
N ALA A 160 -13.08 -12.46 -5.78
CA ALA A 160 -12.42 -11.47 -6.62
C ALA A 160 -10.96 -11.81 -6.94
N GLU A 161 -10.25 -12.50 -6.03
CA GLU A 161 -8.91 -13.03 -6.30
C GLU A 161 -8.95 -14.17 -7.34
N SER A 162 -9.89 -15.10 -7.23
CA SER A 162 -10.05 -16.20 -8.20
C SER A 162 -10.33 -15.70 -9.62
N GLU A 163 -11.05 -14.57 -9.73
CA GLU A 163 -11.35 -13.90 -10.99
C GLU A 163 -10.21 -12.97 -11.47
N LYS A 164 -9.10 -12.87 -10.73
CA LYS A 164 -7.97 -11.93 -10.97
C LYS A 164 -8.37 -10.44 -10.99
N GLN A 165 -9.51 -10.07 -10.41
CA GLN A 165 -10.05 -8.71 -10.40
C GLN A 165 -10.01 -8.04 -9.02
N LEU A 166 -9.23 -8.58 -8.07
CA LEU A 166 -9.16 -8.09 -6.67
C LEU A 166 -8.99 -6.56 -6.55
N LEU A 167 -8.03 -5.96 -7.27
CA LEU A 167 -7.78 -4.52 -7.20
C LEU A 167 -8.90 -3.69 -7.83
N LYS A 168 -9.51 -4.20 -8.90
CA LYS A 168 -10.63 -3.55 -9.58
C LYS A 168 -11.85 -3.54 -8.66
N TYR A 169 -12.18 -4.68 -8.07
CA TYR A 169 -13.25 -4.84 -7.07
C TYR A 169 -13.07 -3.87 -5.89
N LEU A 170 -11.87 -3.82 -5.29
CA LEU A 170 -11.59 -2.89 -4.18
C LEU A 170 -11.76 -1.42 -4.58
N ARG A 171 -11.31 -1.05 -5.79
CA ARG A 171 -11.42 0.33 -6.28
C ARG A 171 -12.88 0.73 -6.51
N GLU A 172 -13.69 -0.17 -7.07
CA GLU A 172 -15.12 0.07 -7.30
C GLU A 172 -15.87 0.21 -5.98
N ARG A 173 -15.66 -0.70 -5.03
CA ARG A 173 -16.30 -0.63 -3.71
C ARG A 173 -15.88 0.60 -2.92
N SER A 174 -14.60 0.97 -2.96
CA SER A 174 -14.17 2.22 -2.34
C SER A 174 -14.79 3.46 -2.98
N LYS A 175 -15.02 3.48 -4.29
CA LYS A 175 -15.68 4.62 -4.95
C LYS A 175 -17.14 4.73 -4.54
N MET A 176 -17.85 3.60 -4.45
CA MET A 176 -19.24 3.57 -4.00
C MET A 176 -19.38 4.10 -2.58
N GLU A 177 -18.45 3.74 -1.68
CA GLU A 177 -18.51 4.21 -0.29
C GLU A 177 -18.28 5.72 -0.17
N ILE A 178 -17.28 6.25 -0.89
CA ILE A 178 -17.01 7.69 -0.92
C ILE A 178 -18.20 8.46 -1.51
N ALA A 179 -18.85 7.92 -2.54
CA ALA A 179 -20.04 8.52 -3.12
C ALA A 179 -21.21 8.56 -2.11
N ALA A 180 -21.47 7.44 -1.43
CA ALA A 180 -22.52 7.35 -0.42
C ALA A 180 -22.27 8.29 0.79
N GLU A 181 -21.01 8.46 1.20
CA GLU A 181 -20.63 9.39 2.26
C GLU A 181 -20.80 10.85 1.83
N LYS A 182 -20.47 11.17 0.58
CA LYS A 182 -20.68 12.51 0.00
C LYS A 182 -22.16 12.86 -0.08
N GLU A 183 -23.02 11.91 -0.44
CA GLU A 183 -24.48 12.13 -0.46
C GLU A 183 -25.03 12.40 0.94
N ARG A 184 -24.64 11.59 1.95
CA ARG A 184 -25.09 11.79 3.34
C ARG A 184 -24.67 13.14 3.91
N SER A 185 -23.42 13.54 3.72
CA SER A 185 -22.93 14.84 4.17
C SER A 185 -23.64 16.02 3.48
N ALA A 186 -24.10 15.85 2.23
CA ALA A 186 -24.94 16.86 1.57
C ALA A 186 -26.36 16.92 2.15
N TYR A 187 -26.95 15.78 2.53
CA TYR A 187 -28.26 15.75 3.20
C TYR A 187 -28.24 16.31 4.61
N GLU A 188 -27.15 16.12 5.37
CA GLU A 188 -27.01 16.65 6.74
C GLU A 188 -26.77 18.17 6.79
N GLN A 189 -26.37 18.77 5.66
CA GLN A 189 -26.11 20.21 5.53
C GLN A 189 -27.28 21.00 4.92
N ALA A 190 -28.32 20.30 4.45
CA ALA A 190 -29.53 20.88 3.84
C ALA A 190 -30.68 20.93 4.86
#